data_AF-A0A953DZ77-F1
#
_entry.id   AF-A0A953DZ77-F1
#
_cell.length_a   1.000
_cell.length_b   1.000
_cell.length_c   1.000
_cell.angle_alpha   90.00
_cell.angle_beta   90.00
_cell.angle_gamma   90.00
#
_symmetry.space_group_name_H-M   'P 1'
#
loop_
_entity.id
_entity.type
_entity.pdbx_description
1 polymer ?
#
loop_
_entity_poly.entity_id
_entity_poly.type
_entity_poly.pdbx_seq_one_letter_code
_entity_poly.pdbx_strand_id
1 'polypeptide(L)' 'MGVRQPQVEERSRANTGPVKHGYPPPRLAPGTLTTAYCGELIIVEGECSDRPPRDACPLCVLAWEERRRRFW' A
#
# COMPACT_ATOMS: atom_id res chain seq x y z
N MET A 1 40.16 -14.68 6.09
CA MET A 1 38.93 -14.82 5.26
C MET A 1 37.74 -14.75 6.20
N GLY A 2 37.07 -13.59 6.28
CA GLY A 2 35.88 -13.40 7.10
C GLY A 2 34.71 -13.08 6.18
N VAL A 3 33.71 -13.96 6.16
CA VAL A 3 32.52 -13.85 5.31
C VAL A 3 31.78 -12.55 5.61
N ARG A 4 31.74 -11.65 4.61
CA ARG A 4 30.91 -10.44 4.65
C ARG A 4 29.47 -10.89 4.55
N GLN A 5 28.75 -10.84 5.67
CA GLN A 5 27.30 -11.00 5.64
C GLN A 5 26.71 -9.94 4.70
N PRO A 6 25.76 -10.29 3.82
CA PRO A 6 25.11 -9.31 2.99
C PRO A 6 24.41 -8.34 3.94
N GLN A 7 24.82 -7.08 3.86
CA GLN A 7 24.11 -5.96 4.45
C GLN A 7 22.69 -6.06 3.89
N VAL A 8 21.77 -6.63 4.69
CA VAL A 8 20.35 -6.55 4.43
C VAL A 8 20.10 -5.06 4.36
N GLU A 9 19.96 -4.61 3.13
CA GLU A 9 19.58 -3.28 2.74
C GLU A 9 18.48 -2.89 3.73
N GLU A 10 18.86 -2.01 4.65
CA GLU A 10 17.95 -1.29 5.51
C GLU A 10 17.06 -0.54 4.53
N ARG A 11 16.01 -1.23 4.07
CA ARG A 11 14.89 -0.64 3.36
C ARG A 11 14.53 0.48 4.28
N SER A 12 14.85 1.69 3.85
CA SER A 12 14.36 2.94 4.41
C SER A 12 12.87 2.72 4.60
N ARG A 13 12.50 2.28 5.80
CA ARG A 13 11.13 2.29 6.27
C ARG A 13 10.96 3.77 6.56
N ALA A 14 10.78 4.52 5.47
CA ALA A 14 10.30 5.87 5.50
C ALA A 14 9.14 5.78 6.48
N ASN A 15 9.33 6.45 7.61
CA ASN A 15 8.29 6.66 8.58
C ASN A 15 7.35 7.67 7.94
N THR A 16 6.70 7.25 6.85
CA THR A 16 5.59 7.94 6.24
C THR A 16 4.56 7.93 7.36
N GLY A 17 4.31 9.09 7.98
CA GLY A 17 3.15 9.28 8.86
C GLY A 17 1.86 8.82 8.17
N PRO A 18 0.68 8.82 8.82
CA PRO A 18 -0.48 7.93 8.58
C PRO A 18 -1.08 8.03 7.18
N VAL A 19 -0.30 7.70 6.16
CA VAL A 19 -0.67 7.76 4.77
C VAL A 19 -1.48 6.52 4.54
N LYS A 20 -2.74 6.72 4.18
CA LYS A 20 -3.66 5.61 3.96
C LYS A 20 -3.33 4.98 2.62
N HIS A 21 -3.05 3.68 2.63
CA HIS A 21 -2.76 2.92 1.42
C HIS A 21 -4.02 2.19 0.94
N GLY A 22 -4.31 2.32 -0.36
CA GLY A 22 -5.38 1.58 -1.02
C GLY A 22 -4.87 0.25 -1.56
N TYR A 23 -5.71 -0.78 -1.51
CA TYR A 23 -5.42 -2.10 -2.11
C TYR A 23 -6.45 -2.45 -3.20
N PRO A 24 -6.09 -3.33 -4.15
CA PRO A 24 -7.03 -3.77 -5.18
C PRO A 24 -8.17 -4.64 -4.60
N PRO A 25 -9.40 -4.57 -5.14
CA PRO A 25 -10.47 -5.50 -4.81
C PRO A 25 -10.07 -6.95 -5.15
N PRO A 26 -10.73 -7.95 -4.52
CA PRO A 26 -11.91 -7.82 -3.66
C PRO A 26 -11.63 -7.20 -2.28
N ARG A 27 -12.68 -6.71 -1.59
CA ARG A 27 -12.56 -6.22 -0.20
C ARG A 27 -12.03 -7.36 0.68
N LEU A 28 -10.98 -7.09 1.44
CA LEU A 28 -10.32 -8.05 2.33
C LEU A 28 -10.77 -7.85 3.77
N ALA A 29 -10.66 -8.90 4.58
CA ALA A 29 -10.99 -8.83 6.01
C ALA A 29 -9.97 -7.99 6.79
N PRO A 30 -10.38 -7.30 7.86
CA PRO A 30 -9.44 -6.64 8.77
C PRO A 30 -8.39 -7.63 9.29
N GLY A 31 -7.13 -7.18 9.44
CA GLY A 31 -6.00 -8.01 9.84
C GLY A 31 -5.35 -8.81 8.70
N THR A 32 -5.92 -8.76 7.48
CA THR A 32 -5.31 -9.43 6.31
C THR A 32 -4.07 -8.68 5.85
N LEU A 33 -2.96 -9.41 5.66
CA LEU A 33 -1.75 -8.89 5.02
C LEU A 33 -1.95 -8.85 3.49
N THR A 34 -1.71 -7.71 2.87
CA THR A 34 -1.89 -7.52 1.42
C THR A 34 -0.90 -6.51 0.86
N THR A 35 -0.87 -6.40 -0.46
CA THR A 35 -0.05 -5.42 -1.18
C THR A 35 -0.93 -4.28 -1.66
N ALA A 36 -0.57 -3.05 -1.28
CA ALA A 36 -1.18 -1.83 -1.76
C ALA A 36 -0.94 -1.61 -3.27
N TYR A 37 -1.71 -0.72 -3.89
CA TYR A 37 -1.50 -0.33 -5.29
C TYR A 37 -0.10 0.22 -5.56
N CYS A 38 0.52 0.88 -4.58
CA CYS A 38 1.88 1.39 -4.68
C CYS A 38 2.98 0.32 -4.50
N GLY A 39 2.61 -0.95 -4.28
CA GLY A 39 3.55 -2.05 -4.04
C GLY A 39 4.01 -2.20 -2.58
N GLU A 40 3.46 -1.39 -1.67
CA GLU A 40 3.76 -1.46 -0.24
C GLU A 40 2.98 -2.58 0.44
N LEU A 41 3.63 -3.27 1.39
CA LEU A 41 3.00 -4.34 2.17
C LEU A 41 2.24 -3.73 3.35
N ILE A 42 0.93 -3.98 3.42
CA ILE A 42 0.03 -3.37 4.40
C ILE A 42 -0.83 -4.40 5.12
N ILE A 43 -1.31 -4.05 6.30
CA ILE A 43 -2.35 -4.82 7.02
C ILE A 43 -3.66 -4.05 6.88
N VAL A 44 -4.72 -4.74 6.48
CA VAL A 44 -6.04 -4.12 6.30
C VAL A 44 -6.62 -3.74 7.65
N GLU A 45 -6.86 -2.45 7.89
CA GLU A 45 -7.44 -1.96 9.15
C GLU A 45 -8.96 -2.15 9.22
N GLY A 46 -9.63 -2.33 8.07
CA GLY A 46 -11.06 -2.61 7.97
C GLY A 46 -11.92 -1.46 7.43
N GLU A 47 -11.38 -0.24 7.39
CA GLU A 47 -12.00 0.87 6.67
C GLU A 47 -11.81 0.68 5.16
N CYS A 48 -12.90 0.44 4.44
CA CYS A 48 -12.89 0.38 2.98
C CYS A 48 -13.87 1.43 2.45
N SER A 49 -13.30 2.51 1.92
CA SER A 49 -14.02 3.61 1.29
C SER A 49 -14.01 3.42 -0.23
N ASP A 50 -15.11 3.78 -0.89
CA ASP A 50 -15.21 3.78 -2.35
C ASP A 50 -14.36 4.88 -3.00
N ARG A 51 -13.87 5.84 -2.21
CA ARG A 51 -12.98 6.92 -2.67
C ARG A 51 -11.74 7.03 -1.78
N PRO A 52 -10.56 7.34 -2.35
CA PRO A 52 -9.37 7.59 -1.58
C PRO A 52 -9.56 8.82 -0.66
N PRO A 53 -9.17 8.74 0.63
CA PRO A 53 -9.21 9.89 1.53
C PRO A 53 -8.09 10.90 1.20
N ARG A 54 -8.13 12.10 1.81
CA ARG A 54 -7.20 13.20 1.49
C ARG A 54 -5.75 12.89 1.87
N ASP A 55 -5.57 12.05 2.88
CA ASP A 55 -4.30 11.53 3.40
C ASP A 55 -3.87 10.24 2.69
N ALA A 56 -4.49 9.88 1.56
CA ALA A 56 -4.11 8.68 0.82
C ALA A 56 -2.78 8.84 0.08
N CYS A 57 -2.08 7.72 -0.08
CA CYS A 57 -0.86 7.64 -0.89
C CYS A 57 -1.17 8.10 -2.33
N PRO A 58 -0.47 9.12 -2.88
CA PRO A 58 -0.75 9.63 -4.22
C PRO A 58 -0.70 8.57 -5.33
N LEU A 59 0.24 7.61 -5.22
CA LEU A 59 0.33 6.49 -6.17
C LEU A 59 -0.89 5.57 -6.08
N CYS A 60 -1.41 5.32 -4.88
CA CYS A 60 -2.64 4.55 -4.70
C CYS A 60 -3.86 5.29 -5.26
N VAL A 61 -3.91 6.62 -5.13
CA VAL A 61 -4.97 7.45 -5.72
C VAL A 61 -4.95 7.34 -7.24
N LEU A 62 -3.78 7.53 -7.87
CA LEU A 62 -3.63 7.42 -9.32
C LEU A 62 -4.07 6.05 -9.86
N ALA A 63 -3.66 4.97 -9.19
CA ALA A 63 -4.07 3.61 -9.57
C ALA A 63 -5.58 3.39 -9.42
N TRP A 64 -6.20 3.94 -8.38
CA TRP A 64 -7.66 3.90 -8.19
C TRP A 64 -8.40 4.70 -9.28
N GLU A 65 -7.89 5.88 -9.66
CA GLU A 65 -8.48 6.70 -10.73
C GLU A 65 -8.39 6.00 -12.08
N GLU A 66 -7.23 5.44 -12.42
CA GLU A 66 -7.03 4.67 -13.64
C GLU A 66 -7.98 3.48 -13.69
N ARG A 67 -8.11 2.75 -12.58
CA ARG A 67 -9.06 1.65 -12.47
C ARG A 67 -10.48 2.13 -12.77
N ARG A 68 -10.94 3.21 -12.13
CA ARG A 68 -12.29 3.74 -12.36
C ARG A 68 -12.56 4.12 -13.81
N ARG A 69 -11.57 4.65 -14.52
CA ARG A 69 -11.69 4.98 -15.95
C ARG A 69 -11.82 3.74 -16.84
N ARG A 70 -11.31 2.59 -16.42
CA ARG A 70 -11.38 1.33 -17.19
C ARG A 70 -12.67 0.55 -16.99
N PHE A 71 -13.44 0.86 -15.93
CA PHE A 71 -14.73 0.21 -15.62
C PHE A 71 -15.95 1.08 -16.00
N TRP A 72 -15.72 2.21 -16.69
CA TRP A 72 -16.72 3.04 -17.38
C TRP A 72 -16.45 2.97 -18.88
#